data_AF-A0A949IH42-F1
#
_entry.id   AF-A0A949IH42-F1
#
_cell.length_a   1.000
_cell.length_b   1.000
_cell.length_c   1.000
_cell.angle_alpha   90.00
_cell.angle_beta   90.00
_cell.angle_gamma   90.00
#
_symmetry.space_group_name_H-M   'P 1'
#
loop_
_entity.id
_entity.type
_entity.pdbx_description
1 polymer ?
#
loop_
_entity_poly.entity_id
_entity_poly.type
_entity_poly.pdbx_seq_one_letter_code
_entity_poly.pdbx_strand_id
1 'polypeptide(L)'
;MRFILTLVFIGIFLIVGFTALKTSPDEDTPVKYAKQFLNRLQDGDYKLAVTSFGGNLCRCPADLGWVSYIVYESNEEPNLAFTMGKRFVRGNITFKKMQSAVGKDKQTLLERPEDYEVDVPVSFDPLIYAPYFLPLDMAYGLPFKSTDLDNFLADPDRESWKSFSLRLRPSLAAGTVTMPVEARAQIDSYMRDKKKREQEKAAGDRVEPSQSETAKELVKEALAESADSKYLKVKDASPVIAPDGKTLSENEVAMRLPRLKSALLRLHMVRRDPVQPFTVFHFVVSDPVLLIPQVEGTKVSGYKELVLKNFKPPII
;
A
#
# COMPACT_ATOMS: atom_id res chain seq x y z
N MET A 1 7.27 -64.44 1.96
CA MET A 1 6.54 -63.49 1.09
C MET A 1 5.92 -62.32 1.86
N ARG A 2 5.14 -62.52 2.93
CA ARG A 2 4.48 -61.43 3.68
C ARG A 2 5.44 -60.39 4.29
N PHE A 3 6.58 -60.83 4.84
CA PHE A 3 7.59 -59.93 5.43
C PHE A 3 8.29 -59.01 4.42
N ILE A 4 8.49 -59.48 3.18
CA ILE A 4 9.13 -58.68 2.12
C ILE A 4 8.19 -57.54 1.70
N LEU A 5 6.88 -57.81 1.63
CA LEU A 5 5.89 -56.79 1.29
C LEU A 5 5.84 -55.68 2.35
N THR A 6 5.88 -56.03 3.65
CA THR A 6 5.89 -55.06 4.74
C THR A 6 7.13 -54.16 4.73
N LEU A 7 8.30 -54.73 4.44
CA LEU A 7 9.55 -53.95 4.30
C LEU A 7 9.52 -53.01 3.09
N VAL A 8 8.92 -53.44 1.98
CA VAL A 8 8.72 -52.58 0.81
C VAL A 8 7.77 -51.42 1.12
N PHE A 9 6.66 -51.67 1.83
CA PHE A 9 5.74 -50.61 2.23
C PHE A 9 6.39 -49.60 3.18
N ILE A 10 7.16 -50.06 4.17
CA ILE A 10 7.91 -49.16 5.07
C ILE A 10 8.96 -48.38 4.30
N GLY A 11 9.67 -49.02 3.36
CA GLY A 11 10.64 -48.34 2.49
C GLY A 11 10.00 -47.25 1.63
N ILE A 12 8.84 -47.52 1.02
CA ILE A 12 8.09 -46.52 0.26
C ILE A 12 7.60 -45.40 1.18
N PHE A 13 7.09 -45.72 2.37
CA PHE A 13 6.61 -44.71 3.33
C PHE A 13 7.76 -43.81 3.83
N LEU A 14 8.95 -44.38 4.05
CA LEU A 14 10.14 -43.64 4.42
C LEU A 14 10.66 -42.78 3.27
N ILE A 15 10.65 -43.28 2.03
CA ILE A 15 11.05 -42.50 0.85
C ILE A 15 10.08 -41.34 0.62
N VAL A 16 8.76 -41.58 0.68
CA VAL A 16 7.72 -40.55 0.55
C VAL A 16 7.79 -39.57 1.72
N GLY A 17 8.06 -40.04 2.94
CA GLY A 17 8.28 -39.19 4.10
C GLY A 17 9.52 -38.32 3.96
N PHE A 18 10.63 -38.86 3.45
CA PHE A 18 11.87 -38.11 3.22
C PHE A 18 11.75 -37.12 2.05
N THR A 19 10.98 -37.42 1.01
CA THR A 19 10.72 -36.47 -0.08
C THR A 19 9.74 -35.38 0.35
N ALA A 20 8.73 -35.69 1.18
CA ALA A 20 7.83 -34.70 1.77
C ALA A 20 8.55 -33.77 2.76
N LEU A 21 9.60 -34.25 3.44
CA LEU A 21 10.46 -33.45 4.33
C LEU A 21 11.60 -32.73 3.61
N LYS A 22 11.83 -33.01 2.32
CA LYS A 22 12.77 -32.30 1.45
C LYS A 22 12.09 -31.21 0.62
N THR A 23 11.09 -30.54 1.16
CA THR A 23 10.69 -29.23 0.63
C THR A 23 11.87 -28.27 0.77
N SER A 24 12.20 -27.60 -0.33
CA SER A 24 13.37 -26.74 -0.42
C SER A 24 13.30 -25.65 0.66
N PRO A 25 14.41 -25.26 1.32
CA PRO A 25 14.42 -24.20 2.33
C PRO A 25 13.96 -22.82 1.83
N ASP A 26 13.66 -22.68 0.53
CA ASP A 26 13.07 -21.48 -0.09
C ASP A 26 11.53 -21.38 0.01
N GLU A 27 10.81 -22.40 0.48
CA GLU A 27 9.38 -22.51 0.15
C GLU A 27 8.37 -21.77 1.03
N ASP A 28 8.75 -21.18 2.17
CA ASP A 28 7.77 -20.53 3.05
C ASP A 28 8.34 -19.37 3.88
N THR A 29 8.91 -18.40 3.18
CA THR A 29 9.51 -17.20 3.78
C THR A 29 8.61 -15.97 3.64
N PRO A 30 8.69 -14.97 4.55
CA PRO A 30 7.95 -13.72 4.40
C PRO A 30 8.30 -12.98 3.09
N VAL A 31 9.52 -13.18 2.57
CA VAL A 31 9.97 -12.65 1.27
C VAL A 31 9.15 -13.20 0.10
N LYS A 32 8.81 -14.50 0.10
CA LYS A 32 7.97 -15.11 -0.94
C LYS A 32 6.61 -14.43 -1.00
N TYR A 33 5.97 -14.22 0.14
CA TYR A 33 4.64 -13.60 0.21
C TYR A 33 4.69 -12.10 -0.09
N ALA A 34 5.74 -11.39 0.32
CA ALA A 34 5.97 -10.01 -0.09
C ALA A 34 6.09 -9.89 -1.62
N LYS A 35 6.85 -10.79 -2.27
CA LYS A 35 6.96 -10.84 -3.75
C LYS A 35 5.61 -11.13 -4.41
N GLN A 36 4.83 -12.07 -3.86
CA GLN A 36 3.50 -12.40 -4.38
C GLN A 36 2.53 -11.22 -4.25
N PHE A 37 2.51 -10.55 -3.10
CA PHE A 37 1.71 -9.34 -2.91
C PHE A 37 2.05 -8.28 -3.95
N LEU A 38 3.34 -7.97 -4.12
CA LEU A 38 3.79 -7.01 -5.12
C LEU A 38 3.45 -7.42 -6.56
N ASN A 39 3.58 -8.69 -6.92
CA ASN A 39 3.14 -9.18 -8.23
C ASN A 39 1.64 -8.91 -8.44
N ARG A 40 0.80 -9.21 -7.44
CA ARG A 40 -0.66 -8.97 -7.50
C ARG A 40 -0.99 -7.49 -7.69
N LEU A 41 -0.22 -6.58 -7.07
CA LEU A 41 -0.34 -5.13 -7.33
C LEU A 41 -0.01 -4.81 -8.79
N GLN A 42 1.09 -5.32 -9.32
CA GLN A 42 1.50 -5.09 -10.72
C GLN A 42 0.50 -5.65 -11.73
N ASP A 43 -0.10 -6.80 -11.41
CA ASP A 43 -1.11 -7.47 -12.24
C ASP A 43 -2.46 -6.74 -12.18
N GLY A 44 -2.66 -5.83 -11.23
CA GLY A 44 -3.92 -5.12 -11.03
C GLY A 44 -5.04 -6.00 -10.45
N ASP A 45 -4.72 -7.15 -9.87
CA ASP A 45 -5.70 -8.06 -9.29
C ASP A 45 -6.07 -7.60 -7.87
N TYR A 46 -7.10 -6.76 -7.78
CA TYR A 46 -7.63 -6.25 -6.52
C TYR A 46 -8.04 -7.37 -5.56
N LYS A 47 -8.63 -8.45 -6.07
CA LYS A 47 -9.12 -9.55 -5.23
C LYS A 47 -7.94 -10.26 -4.57
N LEU A 48 -6.93 -10.67 -5.34
CA LEU A 48 -5.76 -11.34 -4.79
C LEU A 48 -4.88 -10.41 -3.96
N ALA A 49 -4.77 -9.13 -4.33
CA ALA A 49 -4.07 -8.14 -3.51
C ALA A 49 -4.71 -8.05 -2.12
N VAL A 50 -6.04 -7.95 -2.04
CA VAL A 50 -6.81 -7.90 -0.78
C VAL A 50 -6.64 -9.16 0.05
N THR A 51 -6.63 -10.36 -0.57
CA THR A 51 -6.40 -11.61 0.18
C THR A 51 -4.97 -11.76 0.72
N SER A 52 -4.04 -10.90 0.30
CA SER A 52 -2.68 -10.87 0.86
C SER A 52 -2.65 -10.20 2.23
N PHE A 53 -3.70 -9.46 2.61
CA PHE A 53 -3.81 -8.84 3.92
C PHE A 53 -4.40 -9.81 4.96
N GLY A 54 -3.97 -9.65 6.22
CA GLY A 54 -4.34 -10.55 7.32
C GLY A 54 -5.79 -10.42 7.81
N GLY A 55 -6.28 -11.43 8.51
CA GLY A 55 -7.60 -11.41 9.15
C GLY A 55 -7.62 -10.53 10.41
N ASN A 56 -8.43 -9.47 10.42
CA ASN A 56 -8.53 -8.49 11.51
C ASN A 56 -8.92 -9.11 12.85
N LEU A 57 -8.03 -9.01 13.85
CA LEU A 57 -8.38 -9.30 15.24
C LEU A 57 -7.98 -8.17 16.21
N CYS A 58 -7.09 -7.25 15.82
CA CYS A 58 -6.68 -6.14 16.69
C CYS A 58 -6.60 -4.77 16.00
N ARG A 59 -6.80 -4.70 14.68
CA ARG A 59 -6.96 -3.43 13.95
C ARG A 59 -8.25 -3.53 13.14
N CYS A 60 -9.18 -2.62 13.35
CA CYS A 60 -10.30 -2.48 12.43
C CYS A 60 -9.72 -1.97 11.11
N PRO A 61 -9.98 -2.65 9.97
CA PRO A 61 -9.60 -2.10 8.70
C PRO A 61 -10.42 -0.80 8.50
N ALA A 62 -9.98 0.08 7.61
CA ALA A 62 -10.76 1.27 7.26
C ALA A 62 -12.20 0.93 6.84
N ASP A 63 -13.05 1.95 6.69
CA ASP A 63 -14.48 1.77 6.40
C ASP A 63 -14.75 0.83 5.20
N LEU A 64 -13.84 0.81 4.22
CA LEU A 64 -13.90 -0.02 3.00
C LEU A 64 -13.09 -1.33 3.09
N GLY A 65 -12.67 -1.75 4.28
CA GLY A 65 -11.82 -2.93 4.45
C GLY A 65 -10.39 -2.72 3.95
N TRP A 66 -9.69 -3.80 3.62
CA TRP A 66 -8.31 -3.75 3.09
C TRP A 66 -8.21 -3.14 1.68
N VAL A 67 -9.31 -3.11 0.92
CA VAL A 67 -9.37 -2.45 -0.40
C VAL A 67 -9.01 -0.97 -0.29
N SER A 68 -9.30 -0.34 0.85
CA SER A 68 -9.02 1.07 1.11
C SER A 68 -7.58 1.48 0.83
N TYR A 69 -6.62 0.61 1.13
CA TYR A 69 -5.19 0.91 0.97
C TYR A 69 -4.69 0.79 -0.47
N ILE A 70 -5.55 0.39 -1.42
CA ILE A 70 -5.19 0.22 -2.84
C ILE A 70 -6.14 0.99 -3.78
N VAL A 71 -6.99 1.87 -3.24
CA VAL A 71 -7.88 2.76 -4.01
C VAL A 71 -7.77 4.19 -3.48
N TYR A 72 -7.83 5.20 -4.35
CA TYR A 72 -7.75 6.61 -3.92
C TYR A 72 -9.01 7.10 -3.22
N GLU A 73 -10.18 6.61 -3.63
CA GLU A 73 -11.47 7.08 -3.12
C GLU A 73 -11.65 6.83 -1.61
N SER A 74 -10.87 5.92 -1.02
CA SER A 74 -10.87 5.69 0.43
C SER A 74 -10.30 6.86 1.23
N ASN A 75 -9.45 7.70 0.62
CA ASN A 75 -8.71 8.75 1.30
C ASN A 75 -7.84 8.23 2.49
N GLU A 76 -7.47 6.95 2.46
CA GLU A 76 -6.66 6.32 3.52
C GLU A 76 -5.17 6.39 3.20
N GLU A 77 -4.37 6.84 4.17
CA GLU A 77 -2.90 6.81 4.16
C GLU A 77 -2.39 5.75 5.15
N PRO A 78 -1.36 4.97 4.80
CA PRO A 78 -0.66 4.94 3.51
C PRO A 78 -1.45 4.20 2.43
N ASN A 79 -1.22 4.52 1.15
CA ASN A 79 -1.96 3.99 0.01
C ASN A 79 -1.03 3.48 -1.11
N LEU A 80 -1.45 2.46 -1.84
CA LEU A 80 -0.72 1.85 -2.96
C LEU A 80 -1.50 1.90 -4.28
N ALA A 81 -2.57 2.68 -4.37
CA ALA A 81 -3.36 2.84 -5.60
C ALA A 81 -2.51 3.24 -6.82
N PHE A 82 -1.44 4.02 -6.61
CA PHE A 82 -0.50 4.39 -7.67
C PHE A 82 0.33 3.21 -8.22
N THR A 83 0.31 2.05 -7.57
CA THR A 83 1.04 0.85 -8.02
C THR A 83 0.14 -0.17 -8.72
N MET A 84 -1.18 -0.05 -8.55
CA MET A 84 -2.16 -1.00 -9.06
C MET A 84 -2.17 -1.04 -10.59
N GLY A 85 -1.91 -2.22 -11.17
CA GLY A 85 -1.86 -2.44 -12.62
C GLY A 85 -0.69 -1.74 -13.31
N LYS A 86 0.35 -1.37 -12.55
CA LYS A 86 1.50 -0.61 -13.08
C LYS A 86 2.81 -1.35 -12.88
N ARG A 87 3.71 -1.19 -13.86
CA ARG A 87 5.02 -1.82 -13.83
C ARG A 87 6.00 -0.99 -12.99
N PHE A 88 6.72 -1.67 -12.12
CA PHE A 88 7.78 -1.12 -11.27
C PHE A 88 8.84 -2.22 -11.04
N VAL A 89 10.04 -1.82 -10.65
CA VAL A 89 11.17 -2.71 -10.40
C VAL A 89 11.39 -2.85 -8.91
N ARG A 90 11.62 -4.09 -8.47
CA ARG A 90 11.91 -4.43 -7.07
C ARG A 90 13.41 -4.61 -6.92
N GLY A 91 13.99 -3.96 -5.92
CA GLY A 91 15.37 -4.18 -5.52
C GLY A 91 15.53 -5.41 -4.65
N ASN A 92 16.69 -5.51 -4.01
CA ASN A 92 16.99 -6.59 -3.08
C ASN A 92 16.12 -6.49 -1.83
N ILE A 93 15.28 -7.50 -1.61
CA ILE A 93 14.40 -7.57 -0.45
C ILE A 93 15.22 -8.01 0.76
N THR A 94 15.13 -7.25 1.84
CA THR A 94 15.70 -7.60 3.14
C THR A 94 14.57 -7.84 4.13
N PHE A 95 14.82 -8.66 5.16
CA PHE A 95 13.81 -8.89 6.18
C PHE A 95 14.45 -9.12 7.54
N LYS A 96 13.74 -8.73 8.59
CA LYS A 96 14.17 -8.83 9.97
C LYS A 96 13.02 -9.35 10.81
N LYS A 97 13.29 -10.36 11.64
CA LYS A 97 12.31 -10.85 12.61
C LYS A 97 12.09 -9.80 13.70
N MET A 98 10.83 -9.45 13.95
CA MET A 98 10.44 -8.53 15.02
C MET A 98 10.33 -9.30 16.34
N GLN A 99 10.53 -8.61 17.45
CA GLN A 99 10.28 -9.21 18.76
C GLN A 99 8.76 -9.22 18.98
N SER A 100 8.15 -10.41 19.00
CA SER A 100 6.72 -10.52 19.31
C SER A 100 6.47 -10.00 20.73
N ALA A 101 5.54 -9.05 20.86
CA ALA A 101 5.17 -8.43 22.14
C ALA A 101 4.45 -9.39 23.11
N VAL A 102 4.07 -10.58 22.64
CA VAL A 102 3.38 -11.59 23.45
C VAL A 102 4.43 -12.40 24.22
N GLY A 103 4.31 -12.40 25.56
CA GLY A 103 5.24 -13.06 26.46
C GLY A 103 5.50 -14.52 26.06
N LYS A 104 6.79 -14.85 25.87
CA LYS A 104 7.28 -16.17 25.41
C LYS A 104 6.86 -17.34 26.31
N ASP A 105 6.36 -17.06 27.51
CA ASP A 105 6.21 -18.02 28.59
C ASP A 105 4.86 -18.79 28.59
N LYS A 106 3.95 -18.51 27.64
CA LYS A 106 2.63 -19.17 27.59
C LYS A 106 2.24 -19.77 26.24
N GLN A 107 3.11 -19.76 25.23
CA GLN A 107 2.79 -20.26 23.89
C GLN A 107 3.47 -21.59 23.60
N THR A 108 2.69 -22.57 23.15
CA THR A 108 3.25 -23.80 22.59
C THR A 108 4.03 -23.49 21.31
N LEU A 109 5.00 -24.33 20.94
CA LEU A 109 5.89 -24.08 19.79
C LEU A 109 5.13 -23.94 18.45
N LEU A 110 3.89 -24.46 18.39
CA LEU A 110 2.98 -24.43 17.24
C LEU A 110 2.09 -23.18 17.20
N GLU A 111 1.94 -22.46 18.32
CA GLU A 111 1.06 -21.28 18.43
C GLU A 111 1.84 -19.96 18.43
N ARG A 112 3.12 -19.99 18.07
CA ARG A 112 3.96 -18.79 18.07
C ARG A 112 3.69 -17.99 16.80
N PRO A 113 3.02 -16.82 16.90
CA PRO A 113 2.94 -15.92 15.77
C PRO A 113 4.35 -15.48 15.38
N GLU A 114 4.53 -15.27 14.09
CA GLU A 114 5.77 -14.79 13.53
C GLU A 114 5.56 -13.43 12.89
N ASP A 115 6.33 -12.47 13.38
CA ASP A 115 6.30 -11.09 12.95
C ASP A 115 7.64 -10.75 12.27
N TYR A 116 7.55 -10.23 11.04
CA TYR A 116 8.72 -9.81 10.28
C TYR A 116 8.50 -8.42 9.68
N GLU A 117 9.54 -7.61 9.74
CA GLU A 117 9.68 -6.42 8.93
C GLU A 117 10.36 -6.82 7.62
N VAL A 118 9.72 -6.54 6.47
CA VAL A 118 10.24 -6.85 5.14
C VAL A 118 10.38 -5.57 4.35
N ASP A 119 11.62 -5.22 4.05
CA ASP A 119 12.00 -4.01 3.35
C ASP A 119 12.18 -4.31 1.87
N VAL A 120 11.33 -3.69 1.04
CA VAL A 120 11.34 -3.86 -0.41
C VAL A 120 11.62 -2.51 -1.08
N PRO A 121 12.84 -2.30 -1.59
CA PRO A 121 13.13 -1.15 -2.44
C PRO A 121 12.29 -1.26 -3.72
N VAL A 122 11.52 -0.22 -4.03
CA VAL A 122 10.71 -0.12 -5.24
C VAL A 122 11.22 1.05 -6.07
N SER A 123 11.35 0.84 -7.38
CA SER A 123 11.80 1.85 -8.33
C SER A 123 10.92 1.88 -9.58
N PHE A 124 10.84 3.05 -10.19
CA PHE A 124 9.98 3.36 -11.31
C PHE A 124 10.83 3.91 -12.45
N ASP A 125 10.60 3.39 -13.65
CA ASP A 125 11.30 3.85 -14.85
C ASP A 125 10.44 4.91 -15.54
N PRO A 126 10.86 6.18 -15.62
CA PRO A 126 10.07 7.24 -16.24
C PRO A 126 9.75 6.99 -17.73
N LEU A 127 10.52 6.13 -18.43
CA LEU A 127 10.26 5.74 -19.81
C LEU A 127 9.08 4.76 -19.96
N ILE A 128 8.80 3.98 -18.91
CA ILE A 128 7.72 2.99 -18.88
C ILE A 128 6.56 3.51 -18.04
N TYR A 129 6.84 3.81 -16.77
CA TYR A 129 5.90 4.30 -15.79
C TYR A 129 6.63 4.88 -14.59
N ALA A 130 6.27 6.12 -14.23
CA ALA A 130 6.58 6.71 -12.94
C ALA A 130 5.42 7.62 -12.51
N PRO A 131 4.87 7.46 -11.30
CA PRO A 131 3.72 8.23 -10.86
C PRO A 131 4.11 9.70 -10.66
N TYR A 132 3.21 10.60 -11.04
CA TYR A 132 3.34 12.03 -10.79
C TYR A 132 3.15 12.32 -9.31
N PHE A 133 4.01 13.17 -8.75
CA PHE A 133 3.82 13.70 -7.42
C PHE A 133 3.19 15.08 -7.51
N LEU A 134 1.91 15.17 -7.13
CA LEU A 134 1.12 16.38 -7.25
C LEU A 134 1.35 17.36 -6.09
N PRO A 135 1.17 18.67 -6.29
CA PRO A 135 0.90 19.62 -5.21
C PRO A 135 -0.34 19.18 -4.41
N LEU A 136 -0.39 19.55 -3.13
CA LEU A 136 -1.49 19.14 -2.24
C LEU A 136 -2.85 19.60 -2.78
N ASP A 137 -3.03 20.90 -3.01
CA ASP A 137 -4.29 21.47 -3.51
C ASP A 137 -4.76 20.81 -4.81
N MET A 138 -3.81 20.58 -5.73
CA MET A 138 -4.08 19.92 -7.00
C MET A 138 -4.56 18.48 -6.81
N ALA A 139 -3.96 17.71 -5.89
CA ALA A 139 -4.35 16.33 -5.60
C ALA A 139 -5.74 16.19 -4.97
N TYR A 140 -6.26 17.27 -4.37
CA TYR A 140 -7.60 17.34 -3.78
C TYR A 140 -8.61 18.12 -4.64
N GLY A 141 -8.22 18.45 -5.88
CA GLY A 141 -9.11 19.09 -6.86
C GLY A 141 -9.47 20.54 -6.52
N LEU A 142 -8.63 21.23 -5.74
CA LEU A 142 -8.82 22.64 -5.42
C LEU A 142 -8.29 23.53 -6.57
N PRO A 143 -8.85 24.74 -6.80
CA PRO A 143 -8.34 25.63 -7.83
C PRO A 143 -6.84 25.89 -7.67
N PHE A 144 -6.06 25.70 -8.73
CA PHE A 144 -4.61 25.76 -8.66
C PHE A 144 -4.05 26.71 -9.73
N LYS A 145 -3.24 27.68 -9.34
CA LYS A 145 -2.65 28.65 -10.28
C LYS A 145 -1.28 28.20 -10.74
N SER A 146 -0.89 28.66 -11.92
CA SER A 146 0.48 28.47 -12.45
C SER A 146 1.57 28.98 -11.51
N THR A 147 1.35 30.10 -10.82
CA THR A 147 2.29 30.62 -9.82
C THR A 147 2.47 29.68 -8.63
N ASP A 148 1.40 28.99 -8.22
CA ASP A 148 1.45 28.02 -7.12
C ASP A 148 2.15 26.74 -7.55
N LEU A 149 2.00 26.35 -8.83
CA LEU A 149 2.79 25.30 -9.45
C LEU A 149 4.28 25.66 -9.43
N ASP A 150 4.65 26.87 -9.83
CA ASP A 150 6.05 27.32 -9.84
C ASP A 150 6.66 27.29 -8.43
N ASN A 151 5.91 27.74 -7.42
CA ASN A 151 6.30 27.67 -6.01
C ASN A 151 6.52 26.23 -5.53
N PHE A 152 5.62 25.31 -5.91
CA PHE A 152 5.76 23.89 -5.60
C PHE A 152 6.98 23.27 -6.30
N LEU A 153 7.24 23.61 -7.56
CA LEU A 153 8.37 23.08 -8.32
C LEU A 153 9.72 23.58 -7.78
N ALA A 154 9.75 24.78 -7.19
CA ALA A 154 10.94 25.31 -6.54
C ALA A 154 11.31 24.54 -5.26
N ASP A 155 10.31 24.07 -4.50
CA ASP A 155 10.51 23.25 -3.30
C ASP A 155 9.41 22.19 -3.10
N PRO A 156 9.51 21.04 -3.79
CA PRO A 156 8.53 19.96 -3.64
C PRO A 156 8.54 19.28 -2.27
N ASP A 157 9.61 19.48 -1.48
CA ASP A 157 9.81 18.81 -0.18
C ASP A 157 9.10 19.56 0.97
N ARG A 158 8.79 20.85 0.80
CA ARG A 158 8.16 21.67 1.85
C ARG A 158 6.93 21.02 2.49
N GLU A 159 6.08 20.41 1.67
CA GLU A 159 4.82 19.78 2.10
C GLU A 159 4.80 18.29 1.82
N SER A 160 5.95 17.64 1.62
CA SER A 160 6.04 16.23 1.25
C SER A 160 5.38 15.29 2.26
N TRP A 161 5.41 15.65 3.55
CA TRP A 161 4.80 14.89 4.64
C TRP A 161 3.26 14.82 4.60
N LYS A 162 2.59 15.74 3.90
CA LYS A 162 1.12 15.76 3.81
C LYS A 162 0.63 14.85 2.70
N SER A 163 -0.08 13.78 3.06
CA SER A 163 -0.80 12.89 2.14
C SER A 163 0.06 12.42 0.96
N PHE A 164 1.29 12.01 1.23
CA PHE A 164 2.28 11.70 0.19
C PHE A 164 1.78 10.66 -0.81
N SER A 165 1.31 9.51 -0.33
CA SER A 165 0.93 8.40 -1.20
C SER A 165 -0.39 8.67 -1.93
N LEU A 166 -1.29 9.45 -1.31
CA LEU A 166 -2.50 10.00 -1.89
C LEU A 166 -2.23 11.16 -2.86
N ARG A 167 -1.00 11.63 -3.03
CA ARG A 167 -0.62 12.63 -4.06
C ARG A 167 0.11 12.03 -5.24
N LEU A 168 0.57 10.79 -5.11
CA LEU A 168 1.10 10.02 -6.22
C LEU A 168 -0.06 9.67 -7.16
N ARG A 169 0.11 9.92 -8.46
CA ARG A 169 -0.93 9.64 -9.47
C ARG A 169 -0.34 8.92 -10.67
N PRO A 170 -1.03 7.90 -11.21
CA PRO A 170 -0.60 7.26 -12.45
C PRO A 170 -0.84 8.13 -13.69
N SER A 171 -1.78 9.08 -13.61
CA SER A 171 -2.19 9.97 -14.70
C SER A 171 -2.81 11.26 -14.13
N LEU A 172 -2.87 12.32 -14.93
CA LEU A 172 -3.59 13.56 -14.60
C LEU A 172 -5.03 13.56 -15.16
N ALA A 173 -5.33 12.61 -16.05
CA ALA A 173 -6.64 12.49 -16.68
C ALA A 173 -7.78 12.34 -15.67
N ALA A 174 -8.95 12.88 -16.02
CA ALA A 174 -10.17 12.70 -15.24
C ALA A 174 -10.54 11.23 -15.07
N GLY A 175 -11.11 10.88 -13.92
CA GLY A 175 -11.45 9.52 -13.55
C GLY A 175 -10.29 8.69 -13.01
N THR A 176 -9.08 9.25 -12.87
CA THR A 176 -7.92 8.54 -12.29
C THR A 176 -8.16 8.15 -10.82
N VAL A 177 -8.91 8.97 -10.08
CA VAL A 177 -9.25 8.70 -8.68
C VAL A 177 -10.46 7.79 -8.54
N THR A 178 -11.26 7.65 -9.60
CA THR A 178 -12.46 6.82 -9.61
C THR A 178 -12.11 5.36 -9.34
N MET A 179 -12.84 4.78 -8.39
CA MET A 179 -12.64 3.39 -8.03
C MET A 179 -12.98 2.43 -9.19
N PRO A 180 -12.06 1.52 -9.56
CA PRO A 180 -12.30 0.51 -10.59
C PRO A 180 -13.45 -0.44 -10.23
N VAL A 181 -14.08 -1.02 -11.25
CA VAL A 181 -15.26 -1.89 -11.08
C VAL A 181 -14.91 -3.13 -10.25
N GLU A 182 -13.72 -3.69 -10.45
CA GLU A 182 -13.20 -4.86 -9.75
C GLU A 182 -13.04 -4.58 -8.25
N ALA A 183 -12.59 -3.37 -7.89
CA ALA A 183 -12.45 -2.93 -6.51
C ALA A 183 -13.83 -2.74 -5.84
N ARG A 184 -14.81 -2.17 -6.55
CA ARG A 184 -16.18 -2.02 -6.06
C ARG A 184 -16.80 -3.37 -5.67
N ALA A 185 -16.61 -4.38 -6.50
CA ALA A 185 -17.11 -5.73 -6.22
C ALA A 185 -16.54 -6.31 -4.91
N GLN A 186 -15.26 -6.05 -4.60
CA GLN A 186 -14.65 -6.47 -3.33
C GLN A 186 -15.24 -5.73 -2.13
N ILE A 187 -15.46 -4.43 -2.26
CA ILE A 187 -16.09 -3.61 -1.23
C ILE A 187 -17.51 -4.07 -0.96
N ASP A 188 -18.32 -4.28 -1.99
CA ASP A 188 -19.70 -4.75 -1.84
C ASP A 188 -19.76 -6.09 -1.11
N SER A 189 -18.84 -7.01 -1.44
CA SER A 189 -18.70 -8.28 -0.71
C SER A 189 -18.37 -8.04 0.76
N TYR A 190 -17.35 -7.22 1.05
CA TYR A 190 -16.95 -6.88 2.40
C TYR A 190 -18.07 -6.23 3.22
N MET A 191 -18.81 -5.30 2.62
CA MET A 191 -19.92 -4.59 3.27
C MET A 191 -21.10 -5.53 3.57
N ARG A 192 -21.38 -6.51 2.70
CA ARG A 192 -22.38 -7.56 2.99
C ARG A 192 -21.94 -8.42 4.17
N ASP A 193 -20.69 -8.86 4.20
CA ASP A 193 -20.16 -9.68 5.29
C ASP A 193 -20.13 -8.92 6.62
N LYS A 194 -19.77 -7.63 6.59
CA LYS A 194 -19.80 -6.74 7.76
C LYS A 194 -21.21 -6.61 8.31
N LYS A 195 -22.21 -6.31 7.47
CA LYS A 195 -23.62 -6.21 7.87
C LYS A 195 -24.14 -7.52 8.46
N LYS A 196 -23.80 -8.66 7.86
CA LYS A 196 -24.19 -9.98 8.37
C LYS A 196 -23.64 -10.22 9.77
N ARG A 197 -22.36 -9.92 10.01
CA ARG A 197 -21.72 -10.03 11.34
C ARG A 197 -22.34 -9.08 12.36
N GLU A 198 -22.69 -7.87 11.96
CA GLU A 198 -23.37 -6.89 12.82
C GLU A 198 -24.77 -7.37 13.22
N GLN A 199 -25.52 -7.98 12.28
CA GLN A 199 -26.82 -8.58 12.56
C GLN A 199 -26.73 -9.81 13.48
N GLU A 200 -25.74 -10.67 13.26
CA GLU A 200 -25.45 -11.82 14.13
C GLU A 200 -25.05 -11.38 15.55
N LYS A 201 -24.27 -10.29 15.67
CA LYS A 201 -23.93 -9.67 16.96
C LYS A 201 -25.11 -8.98 17.63
N ALA A 202 -26.01 -8.34 16.88
CA ALA A 202 -27.22 -7.74 17.43
C ALA A 202 -28.23 -8.79 17.94
N ALA A 203 -28.16 -10.03 17.41
CA ALA A 203 -28.97 -11.15 17.86
C ALA A 203 -28.35 -11.93 19.04
N GLY A 204 -27.08 -11.68 19.39
CA GLY A 204 -26.38 -12.30 20.51
C GLY A 204 -25.93 -11.26 21.53
N ASP A 205 -26.54 -11.27 22.71
CA ASP A 205 -26.50 -10.25 23.77
C ASP A 205 -25.10 -9.99 24.39
N ARG A 206 -24.14 -9.45 23.61
CA ARG A 206 -22.84 -8.95 24.09
C ARG A 206 -22.45 -7.66 23.37
N VAL A 207 -22.67 -6.55 24.08
CA VAL A 207 -22.15 -5.22 23.73
C VAL A 207 -20.67 -5.18 24.09
N GLU A 208 -19.78 -5.33 23.10
CA GLU A 208 -18.41 -4.83 23.24
C GLU A 208 -18.38 -3.36 22.78
N PRO A 209 -17.73 -2.46 23.55
CA PRO A 209 -17.65 -1.06 23.20
C PRO A 209 -16.84 -0.88 21.91
N SER A 210 -17.48 -0.26 20.91
CA SER A 210 -16.88 0.10 19.63
C SER A 210 -15.83 1.20 19.83
N GLN A 211 -14.54 0.82 19.80
CA GLN A 211 -13.37 1.72 19.77
C GLN A 211 -13.23 2.55 18.47
N SER A 212 -14.27 2.58 17.63
CA SER A 212 -14.36 3.38 16.39
C SER A 212 -14.18 4.89 16.64
N GLU A 213 -14.51 5.37 17.85
CA GLU A 213 -14.32 6.78 18.20
C GLU A 213 -12.84 7.15 18.39
N THR A 214 -12.02 6.23 18.93
CA THR A 214 -10.60 6.51 19.24
C THR A 214 -9.72 6.53 17.98
N ALA A 215 -10.04 5.72 16.97
CA ALA A 215 -9.34 5.74 15.67
C ALA A 215 -9.72 6.99 14.85
N LYS A 216 -10.98 7.41 14.93
CA LYS A 216 -11.42 8.70 14.36
C LYS A 216 -10.79 9.87 15.08
N GLU A 217 -10.58 9.79 16.40
CA GLU A 217 -9.84 10.80 17.15
C GLU A 217 -8.36 10.85 16.79
N LEU A 218 -7.66 9.73 16.60
CA LEU A 218 -6.23 9.73 16.20
C LEU A 218 -5.99 10.20 14.76
N VAL A 219 -6.89 9.88 13.82
CA VAL A 219 -6.85 10.42 12.44
C VAL A 219 -7.25 11.89 12.43
N LYS A 220 -8.22 12.28 13.27
CA LYS A 220 -8.52 13.67 13.54
C LYS A 220 -7.34 14.33 14.23
N GLU A 221 -6.52 13.71 15.07
CA GLU A 221 -5.37 14.37 15.70
C GLU A 221 -4.21 14.55 14.71
N ALA A 222 -3.98 13.59 13.80
CA ALA A 222 -3.00 13.70 12.72
C ALA A 222 -3.39 14.72 11.62
N LEU A 223 -4.67 15.08 11.52
CA LEU A 223 -5.19 16.03 10.54
C LEU A 223 -5.70 17.34 11.16
N ALA A 224 -6.22 17.37 12.38
CA ALA A 224 -7.06 18.47 12.93
C ALA A 224 -6.31 19.60 13.60
N GLU A 225 -4.98 19.54 13.74
CA GLU A 225 -4.25 20.77 14.03
C GLU A 225 -4.11 21.67 12.78
N SER A 226 -4.51 21.22 11.58
CA SER A 226 -4.52 22.08 10.38
C SER A 226 -5.48 21.72 9.22
N ALA A 227 -6.31 20.67 9.32
CA ALA A 227 -7.15 20.22 8.20
C ALA A 227 -8.36 21.12 8.00
N ASP A 228 -8.14 22.17 7.21
CA ASP A 228 -9.20 22.76 6.39
C ASP A 228 -10.05 21.63 5.80
N SER A 229 -11.37 21.68 6.01
CA SER A 229 -12.37 20.72 5.50
C SER A 229 -12.30 20.46 3.98
N LYS A 230 -11.51 21.24 3.26
CA LYS A 230 -11.21 21.11 1.84
C LYS A 230 -10.35 19.89 1.48
N TYR A 231 -9.62 19.28 2.42
CA TYR A 231 -8.76 18.10 2.17
C TYR A 231 -9.36 16.76 2.65
N LEU A 232 -10.69 16.68 2.80
CA LEU A 232 -11.36 15.49 3.33
C LEU A 232 -11.47 14.34 2.33
N LYS A 233 -11.48 14.62 1.01
CA LYS A 233 -11.62 13.60 -0.01
C LYS A 233 -10.73 13.91 -1.21
N VAL A 234 -9.85 12.98 -1.55
CA VAL A 234 -9.08 13.01 -2.79
C VAL A 234 -10.01 13.17 -4.00
N LYS A 235 -9.60 13.98 -4.98
CA LYS A 235 -10.30 14.19 -6.25
C LYS A 235 -9.31 14.07 -7.41
N ASP A 236 -9.85 14.05 -8.62
CA ASP A 236 -9.03 14.18 -9.82
C ASP A 236 -8.22 15.48 -9.77
N ALA A 237 -7.08 15.47 -10.45
CA ALA A 237 -6.17 16.59 -10.47
C ALA A 237 -6.86 17.86 -10.99
N SER A 238 -6.77 18.95 -10.24
CA SER A 238 -7.32 20.23 -10.69
C SER A 238 -6.59 20.75 -11.93
N PRO A 239 -7.27 21.41 -12.87
CA PRO A 239 -6.61 22.15 -13.93
C PRO A 239 -5.73 23.28 -13.36
N VAL A 240 -4.63 23.58 -14.05
CA VAL A 240 -3.74 24.68 -13.66
C VAL A 240 -4.09 25.92 -14.47
N ILE A 241 -4.37 27.04 -13.79
CA ILE A 241 -4.81 28.29 -14.41
C ILE A 241 -3.61 29.21 -14.63
N ALA A 242 -3.37 29.59 -15.88
CA ALA A 242 -2.34 30.54 -16.28
C ALA A 242 -2.73 32.00 -15.93
N PRO A 243 -1.79 32.95 -15.93
CA PRO A 243 -2.08 34.35 -15.57
C PRO A 243 -3.07 35.04 -16.53
N ASP A 244 -3.17 34.57 -17.77
CA ASP A 244 -4.13 35.03 -18.78
C ASP A 244 -5.55 34.46 -18.58
N GLY A 245 -5.75 33.65 -17.53
CA GLY A 245 -7.01 33.00 -17.20
C GLY A 245 -7.28 31.70 -17.99
N LYS A 246 -6.37 31.29 -18.89
CA LYS A 246 -6.52 30.02 -19.62
C LYS A 246 -6.02 28.86 -18.80
N THR A 247 -6.60 27.69 -19.05
CA THR A 247 -6.14 26.43 -18.46
C THR A 247 -4.93 25.91 -19.23
N LEU A 248 -3.84 25.61 -18.53
CA LEU A 248 -2.70 24.90 -19.11
C LEU A 248 -3.12 23.49 -19.53
N SER A 249 -2.58 23.00 -20.64
CA SER A 249 -2.86 21.64 -21.09
C SER A 249 -2.28 20.61 -20.12
N GLU A 250 -2.90 19.42 -20.09
CA GLU A 250 -2.45 18.31 -19.25
C GLU A 250 -0.98 17.96 -19.53
N ASN A 251 -0.57 17.97 -20.80
CA ASN A 251 0.80 17.68 -21.21
C ASN A 251 1.79 18.72 -20.70
N GLU A 252 1.45 20.01 -20.78
CA GLU A 252 2.31 21.09 -20.27
C GLU A 252 2.53 20.96 -18.76
N VAL A 253 1.49 20.59 -18.01
CA VAL A 253 1.60 20.37 -16.57
C VAL A 253 2.37 19.09 -16.26
N ALA A 254 2.05 17.99 -16.94
CA ALA A 254 2.68 16.68 -16.75
C ALA A 254 4.19 16.69 -17.03
N MET A 255 4.66 17.49 -18.00
CA MET A 255 6.09 17.64 -18.30
C MET A 255 6.87 18.33 -17.18
N ARG A 256 6.19 19.14 -16.36
CA ARG A 256 6.81 19.93 -15.29
C ARG A 256 6.76 19.24 -13.93
N LEU A 257 5.79 18.37 -13.72
CA LEU A 257 5.57 17.73 -12.42
C LEU A 257 6.69 16.75 -12.05
N PRO A 258 7.10 16.73 -10.77
CA PRO A 258 7.98 15.69 -10.24
C PRO A 258 7.38 14.30 -10.40
N ARG A 259 8.22 13.29 -10.57
CA ARG A 259 7.82 11.88 -10.63
C ARG A 259 8.52 11.06 -9.56
N LEU A 260 7.88 10.04 -9.01
CA LEU A 260 8.55 9.14 -8.07
C LEU A 260 9.58 8.29 -8.82
N LYS A 261 10.86 8.37 -8.44
CA LYS A 261 11.94 7.49 -8.91
C LYS A 261 11.92 6.18 -8.14
N SER A 262 11.89 6.28 -6.81
CA SER A 262 12.01 5.14 -5.92
C SER A 262 11.48 5.46 -4.54
N ALA A 263 11.11 4.43 -3.80
CA ALA A 263 10.79 4.48 -2.39
C ALA A 263 11.09 3.12 -1.76
N LEU A 264 11.25 3.09 -0.44
CA LEU A 264 11.30 1.88 0.34
C LEU A 264 9.90 1.51 0.82
N LEU A 265 9.37 0.38 0.34
CA LEU A 265 8.14 -0.20 0.84
C LEU A 265 8.47 -1.17 1.97
N ARG A 266 8.15 -0.78 3.20
CA ARG A 266 8.29 -1.62 4.38
C ARG A 266 6.97 -2.33 4.65
N LEU A 267 6.99 -3.67 4.61
CA LEU A 267 5.84 -4.52 4.90
C LEU A 267 6.03 -5.14 6.29
N HIS A 268 5.03 -5.00 7.15
CA HIS A 268 4.95 -5.85 8.34
C HIS A 268 4.21 -7.13 7.95
N MET A 269 4.96 -8.21 7.84
CA MET A 269 4.47 -9.53 7.48
C MET A 269 4.22 -10.35 8.75
N VAL A 270 3.01 -10.88 8.89
CA VAL A 270 2.59 -11.67 10.06
C VAL A 270 2.11 -13.05 9.60
N ARG A 271 2.54 -14.09 10.31
CA ARG A 271 1.98 -15.45 10.25
C ARG A 271 1.51 -15.85 11.64
N ARG A 272 0.24 -16.19 11.80
CA ARG A 272 -0.33 -16.55 13.11
C ARG A 272 -0.09 -18.00 13.51
N ASP A 273 -0.03 -18.87 12.52
CA ASP A 273 0.08 -20.31 12.67
C ASP A 273 1.01 -20.82 11.55
N PRO A 274 1.97 -21.72 11.83
CA PRO A 274 2.82 -22.34 10.83
C PRO A 274 2.11 -22.91 9.58
N VAL A 275 0.85 -23.36 9.67
CA VAL A 275 0.10 -23.83 8.49
C VAL A 275 -0.56 -22.71 7.67
N GLN A 276 -0.63 -21.50 8.20
CA GLN A 276 -1.19 -20.34 7.50
C GLN A 276 -0.11 -19.59 6.72
N PRO A 277 -0.44 -19.00 5.56
CA PRO A 277 0.50 -18.15 4.82
C PRO A 277 0.84 -16.88 5.59
N PHE A 278 1.99 -16.28 5.29
CA PHE A 278 2.28 -14.92 5.73
C PHE A 278 1.32 -13.93 5.05
N THR A 279 0.90 -12.93 5.82
CA THR A 279 -0.01 -11.87 5.36
C THR A 279 0.55 -10.50 5.69
N VAL A 280 0.19 -9.50 4.90
CA VAL A 280 0.52 -8.09 5.17
C VAL A 280 -0.40 -7.61 6.29
N PHE A 281 0.18 -7.23 7.43
CA PHE A 281 -0.55 -6.63 8.54
C PHE A 281 -0.71 -5.12 8.35
N HIS A 282 0.33 -4.45 7.89
CA HIS A 282 0.34 -3.07 7.42
C HIS A 282 1.63 -2.83 6.62
N PHE A 283 1.72 -1.66 6.01
CA PHE A 283 2.88 -1.25 5.25
C PHE A 283 3.13 0.25 5.43
N VAL A 284 4.32 0.68 5.07
CA VAL A 284 4.74 2.07 5.05
C VAL A 284 5.57 2.32 3.79
N VAL A 285 5.37 3.48 3.18
CA VAL A 285 6.24 4.00 2.13
C VAL A 285 7.21 4.98 2.79
N SER A 286 8.51 4.77 2.58
CA SER A 286 9.60 5.54 3.20
C SER A 286 10.67 5.89 2.19
N ASP A 287 11.55 6.82 2.55
CA ASP A 287 12.69 7.28 1.74
C ASP A 287 12.37 7.55 0.25
N PRO A 288 11.31 8.34 -0.06
CA PRO A 288 10.97 8.62 -1.44
C PRO A 288 12.01 9.53 -2.10
N VAL A 289 12.36 9.17 -3.34
CA VAL A 289 13.21 9.96 -4.23
C VAL A 289 12.40 10.39 -5.43
N LEU A 290 12.36 11.69 -5.70
CA LEU A 290 11.67 12.26 -6.86
C LEU A 290 12.66 12.56 -7.99
N LEU A 291 12.18 12.42 -9.22
CA LEU A 291 12.77 12.98 -10.43
C LEU A 291 12.10 14.32 -10.71
N ILE A 292 12.87 15.39 -10.64
CA ILE A 292 12.44 16.74 -11.02
C ILE A 292 12.80 16.95 -12.49
N PRO A 293 11.83 17.10 -13.41
CA PRO A 293 12.12 17.32 -14.82
C PRO A 293 12.79 18.69 -15.01
N GLN A 294 13.86 18.71 -15.80
CA GLN A 294 14.49 19.94 -16.28
C GLN A 294 13.89 20.24 -17.65
N VAL A 295 13.13 21.34 -17.75
CA VAL A 295 12.38 21.69 -18.96
C VAL A 295 13.08 22.84 -19.67
N GLU A 296 13.46 22.62 -20.93
CA GLU A 296 14.01 23.63 -21.83
C GLU A 296 13.03 23.82 -23.00
N GLY A 297 12.29 24.93 -22.98
CA GLY A 297 11.20 25.17 -23.93
C GLY A 297 10.07 24.14 -23.74
N THR A 298 9.85 23.28 -24.74
CA THR A 298 8.80 22.25 -24.74
C THR A 298 9.34 20.84 -24.56
N LYS A 299 10.62 20.67 -24.22
CA LYS A 299 11.26 19.36 -24.05
C LYS A 299 11.86 19.21 -22.65
N VAL A 300 11.80 17.99 -22.14
CA VAL A 300 12.53 17.59 -20.92
C VAL A 300 13.97 17.28 -21.33
N SER A 301 14.93 18.10 -20.91
CA SER A 301 16.36 17.93 -21.21
C SER A 301 17.05 16.96 -20.26
N GLY A 302 16.49 16.74 -19.08
CA GLY A 302 17.01 15.80 -18.08
C GLY A 302 16.15 15.72 -16.83
N TYR A 303 16.65 14.99 -15.83
CA TYR A 303 16.03 14.89 -14.51
C TYR A 303 17.06 15.15 -13.42
N LYS A 304 16.66 15.93 -12.42
CA LYS A 304 17.40 16.10 -11.17
C LYS A 304 16.76 15.24 -10.09
N GLU A 305 17.56 14.48 -9.37
CA GLU A 305 17.08 13.68 -8.23
C GLU A 305 16.92 14.55 -7.00
N LEU A 306 15.81 14.36 -6.29
CA LEU A 306 15.49 15.01 -5.03
C LEU A 306 15.07 13.95 -4.01
N VAL A 307 15.89 13.77 -2.97
CA VAL A 307 15.51 12.98 -1.78
C VAL A 307 14.66 13.86 -0.88
N LEU A 308 13.44 13.42 -0.54
CA LEU A 308 12.55 14.18 0.34
C LEU A 308 13.00 14.01 1.79
N LYS A 309 13.43 15.10 2.42
CA LYS A 309 13.95 15.11 3.79
C LYS A 309 12.87 15.42 4.82
N ASN A 310 11.84 16.17 4.42
CA ASN A 310 10.73 16.51 5.31
C ASN A 310 9.70 15.39 5.40
N PHE A 311 9.74 14.41 4.50
CA PHE A 311 8.86 13.26 4.54
C PHE A 311 9.22 12.36 5.73
N LYS A 312 8.32 12.28 6.71
CA LYS A 312 8.42 11.34 7.82
C LYS A 312 7.34 10.28 7.67
N PRO A 313 7.71 9.01 7.43
CA PRO A 313 6.72 7.95 7.37
C PRO A 313 5.99 7.80 8.71
N PRO A 314 4.71 7.36 8.72
CA PRO A 314 4.04 6.95 9.95
C PRO A 314 4.80 5.81 10.62
N ILE A 315 4.88 5.83 11.96
CA ILE A 315 5.61 4.83 12.76
C ILE A 315 4.84 3.49 12.73
N ILE A 316 5.56 2.39 12.48
CA ILE A 316 5.06 1.00 12.48
C ILE A 316 5.02 0.45 13.89
#